data_AF-B1KG37-F1
#
_entry.id   AF-B1KG37-F1
#
_cell.length_a   1.000
_cell.length_b   1.000
_cell.length_c   1.000
_cell.angle_alpha   90.00
_cell.angle_beta   90.00
_cell.angle_gamma   90.00
#
_symmetry.space_group_name_H-M   'P 1'
#
loop_
_entity.id
_entity.type
_entity.pdbx_description
1 polymer ?
#
loop_
_entity_poly.entity_id
_entity_poly.type
_entity_poly.pdbx_seq_one_letter_code
_entity_poly.pdbx_strand_id
1 'polypeptide(L)'
;MNDLDHRPGVKEINLVRRNLKLEGVTEDNREAIILEIDTLVGVESVSFDASTATINMAYDATHCDLDGIEALLQAHGADTSQGLWTKIKEGYYKFVDQNIKDNDEHDPHCCNAMPKALPGSRKK
;
A
#
# COMPACT_ATOMS: atom_id res chain seq x y z
N MET A 1 12.66 -6.43 -20.57
CA MET A 1 11.34 -6.21 -19.94
C MET A 1 10.92 -4.81 -20.31
N ASN A 2 9.70 -4.64 -20.84
CA ASN A 2 9.26 -3.42 -21.49
C ASN A 2 8.69 -2.47 -20.43
N ASP A 3 9.49 -1.52 -19.97
CA ASP A 3 9.21 -0.54 -18.91
C ASP A 3 8.23 0.57 -19.36
N LEU A 4 7.37 0.28 -20.36
CA LEU A 4 6.78 1.33 -21.21
C LEU A 4 5.31 1.69 -20.92
N ASP A 5 4.63 1.04 -19.97
CA ASP A 5 3.21 1.33 -19.71
C ASP A 5 2.87 1.52 -18.21
N HIS A 6 3.82 1.96 -17.38
CA HIS A 6 3.55 2.28 -15.97
C HIS A 6 3.32 3.78 -15.73
N ARG A 7 2.51 4.09 -14.71
CA ARG A 7 2.25 5.49 -14.31
C ARG A 7 3.50 6.12 -13.67
N PRO A 8 3.58 7.46 -13.64
CA PRO A 8 4.68 8.16 -12.97
C PRO A 8 4.88 7.70 -11.52
N GLY A 9 6.12 7.34 -11.19
CA GLY A 9 6.48 6.84 -9.87
C GLY A 9 6.19 5.36 -9.64
N VAL A 10 5.86 4.59 -10.68
CA VAL A 10 5.69 3.13 -10.57
C VAL A 10 6.84 2.40 -11.23
N LYS A 11 7.58 1.62 -10.44
CA LYS A 11 8.53 0.63 -10.92
C LYS A 11 7.91 -0.77 -10.80
N GLU A 12 7.88 -1.54 -11.88
CA GLU A 12 7.32 -2.90 -11.91
C GLU A 12 7.88 -3.81 -10.79
N ILE A 13 9.17 -3.67 -10.47
CA ILE A 13 9.83 -4.47 -9.41
C ILE A 13 9.28 -4.20 -8.01
N ASN A 14 8.72 -3.01 -7.79
CA ASN A 14 8.17 -2.57 -6.50
C ASN A 14 6.63 -2.55 -6.52
N LEU A 15 6.01 -2.91 -7.65
CA LEU A 15 4.57 -2.91 -7.83
C LEU A 15 3.91 -4.02 -7.01
N VAL A 16 2.98 -3.61 -6.15
CA VAL A 16 2.19 -4.51 -5.33
C VAL A 16 0.71 -4.37 -5.64
N ARG A 17 -0.05 -5.46 -5.47
CA ARG A 17 -1.51 -5.46 -5.59
C ARG A 17 -2.14 -5.76 -4.24
N ARG A 18 -3.08 -4.92 -3.81
CA ARG A 18 -3.77 -5.03 -2.52
C ARG A 18 -5.27 -4.96 -2.73
N ASN A 19 -5.99 -5.70 -1.90
CA ASN A 19 -7.43 -5.71 -1.89
C ASN A 19 -7.94 -5.65 -0.44
N LEU A 20 -8.58 -4.55 -0.11
CA LEU A 20 -9.06 -4.25 1.25
C LEU A 20 -10.58 -4.21 1.23
N LYS A 21 -11.19 -4.98 2.12
CA LYS A 21 -12.63 -4.88 2.33
C LYS A 21 -12.89 -3.66 3.21
N LEU A 22 -13.79 -2.80 2.77
CA LEU A 22 -14.10 -1.53 3.41
C LEU A 22 -15.46 -1.56 4.12
N GLU A 23 -15.58 -0.73 5.13
CA GLU A 23 -16.80 -0.36 5.84
C GLU A 23 -16.98 1.16 5.75
N GLY A 24 -18.21 1.67 5.86
CA GLY A 24 -18.49 3.11 5.80
C GLY A 24 -18.43 3.73 4.39
N VAL A 25 -18.24 2.94 3.33
CA VAL A 25 -18.32 3.42 1.96
C VAL A 25 -19.78 3.64 1.55
N THR A 26 -20.07 4.84 1.07
CA THR A 26 -21.36 5.29 0.54
C THR A 26 -21.20 5.72 -0.92
N GLU A 27 -22.30 5.96 -1.62
CA GLU A 27 -22.24 6.51 -2.98
C GLU A 27 -21.55 7.88 -3.01
N ASP A 28 -21.70 8.68 -1.94
CA ASP A 28 -21.18 10.04 -1.86
C ASP A 28 -19.67 10.10 -1.61
N ASN A 29 -19.09 9.19 -0.81
CA ASN A 29 -17.65 9.19 -0.51
C ASN A 29 -16.82 8.29 -1.44
N ARG A 30 -17.45 7.32 -2.12
CA ARG A 30 -16.74 6.35 -2.97
C ARG A 30 -15.95 7.04 -4.07
N GLU A 31 -16.56 7.97 -4.79
CA GLU A 31 -15.89 8.65 -5.90
C GLU A 31 -14.71 9.50 -5.41
N ALA A 32 -14.87 10.19 -4.27
CA ALA A 32 -13.81 10.97 -3.66
C ALA A 32 -12.62 10.11 -3.23
N ILE A 33 -12.88 8.96 -2.59
CA ILE A 33 -11.85 7.99 -2.20
C ILE A 33 -11.07 7.49 -3.42
N ILE A 34 -11.78 7.04 -4.46
CA ILE A 34 -11.15 6.51 -5.68
C ILE A 34 -10.31 7.60 -6.34
N LEU A 35 -10.85 8.80 -6.49
CA LEU A 35 -10.17 9.91 -7.14
C LEU A 35 -8.90 10.30 -6.37
N GLU A 36 -8.97 10.43 -5.05
CA GLU A 36 -7.81 10.83 -4.26
C GLU A 36 -6.69 9.77 -4.34
N ILE A 37 -7.03 8.48 -4.19
CA ILE A 37 -6.07 7.38 -4.33
C ILE A 37 -5.48 7.37 -5.75
N ASP A 38 -6.29 7.56 -6.79
CA ASP A 38 -5.80 7.56 -8.18
C ASP A 38 -4.78 8.67 -8.43
N THR A 39 -4.90 9.81 -7.74
CA THR A 39 -3.97 10.93 -7.89
C THR A 39 -2.65 10.78 -7.13
N LEU A 40 -2.50 9.75 -6.29
CA LEU A 40 -1.27 9.52 -5.54
C LEU A 40 -0.12 9.11 -6.47
N VAL A 41 1.06 9.67 -6.20
CA VAL A 41 2.29 9.26 -6.88
C VAL A 41 2.63 7.82 -6.53
N GLY A 42 2.94 7.01 -7.54
CA GLY A 42 3.19 5.58 -7.36
C GLY A 42 1.93 4.72 -7.30
N VAL A 43 0.72 5.26 -7.50
CA VAL A 43 -0.47 4.44 -7.76
C VAL A 43 -0.57 4.13 -9.25
N GLU A 44 -0.63 2.83 -9.57
CA GLU A 44 -0.82 2.31 -10.92
C GLU A 44 -2.32 2.26 -11.27
N SER A 45 -3.14 1.72 -10.36
CA SER A 45 -4.58 1.59 -10.57
C SER A 45 -5.34 1.48 -9.27
N VAL A 46 -6.58 1.96 -9.27
CA VAL A 46 -7.54 1.78 -8.18
C VAL A 46 -8.94 1.54 -8.76
N SER A 47 -9.69 0.66 -8.10
CA SER A 47 -11.08 0.36 -8.44
C SER A 47 -11.83 -0.12 -7.21
N PHE A 48 -13.14 0.05 -7.20
CA PHE A 48 -14.00 -0.43 -6.12
C PHE A 48 -15.01 -1.44 -6.64
N ASP A 49 -15.05 -2.61 -6.02
CA ASP A 49 -16.07 -3.63 -6.24
C ASP A 49 -17.19 -3.48 -5.20
N ALA A 50 -18.31 -2.90 -5.63
CA ALA A 50 -19.48 -2.69 -4.80
C ALA A 50 -20.15 -3.99 -4.33
N SER A 51 -19.99 -5.10 -5.05
CA SER A 51 -20.61 -6.38 -4.69
C SER A 51 -19.97 -7.01 -3.45
N THR A 52 -18.68 -6.76 -3.24
CA THR A 52 -17.91 -7.28 -2.10
C THR A 52 -17.50 -6.19 -1.10
N ALA A 53 -17.81 -4.92 -1.40
CA ALA A 53 -17.32 -3.74 -0.70
C ALA A 53 -15.79 -3.72 -0.60
N THR A 54 -15.11 -4.06 -1.70
CA THR A 54 -13.64 -4.20 -1.73
C THR A 54 -13.01 -3.15 -2.62
N ILE A 55 -12.04 -2.41 -2.09
CA ILE A 55 -11.15 -1.58 -2.92
C ILE A 55 -9.98 -2.43 -3.40
N ASN A 56 -9.74 -2.43 -4.71
CA ASN A 56 -8.63 -3.10 -5.36
C ASN A 56 -7.67 -2.04 -5.88
N MET A 57 -6.41 -2.15 -5.50
CA MET A 57 -5.40 -1.15 -5.80
C MET A 57 -4.08 -1.82 -6.18
N ALA A 58 -3.34 -1.17 -7.07
CA ALA A 58 -1.98 -1.51 -7.40
C ALA A 58 -1.10 -0.26 -7.27
N TYR A 59 0.01 -0.37 -6.54
CA TYR A 59 0.91 0.75 -6.29
C TYR A 59 2.35 0.29 -6.08
N ASP A 60 3.30 1.20 -6.24
CA ASP A 60 4.69 1.02 -5.91
C ASP A 60 4.90 1.20 -4.40
N ALA A 61 5.33 0.13 -3.72
CA ALA A 61 5.49 0.09 -2.27
C ALA A 61 6.63 0.98 -1.72
N THR A 62 7.44 1.58 -2.60
CA THR A 62 8.45 2.57 -2.21
C THR A 62 7.86 3.99 -2.11
N HIS A 63 6.76 4.24 -2.81
CA HIS A 63 6.09 5.54 -2.86
C HIS A 63 4.79 5.60 -2.04
N CYS A 64 4.09 4.46 -1.91
CA CYS A 64 2.84 4.33 -1.16
C CYS A 64 2.94 3.18 -0.15
N ASP A 65 2.18 3.28 0.95
CA ASP A 65 2.03 2.22 1.95
C ASP A 65 0.58 2.13 2.43
N LEU A 66 0.23 1.01 3.08
CA LEU A 66 -1.13 0.80 3.58
C LEU A 66 -1.52 1.77 4.70
N ASP A 67 -0.59 2.24 5.52
CA ASP A 67 -0.91 3.17 6.62
C ASP A 67 -1.42 4.51 6.07
N GLY A 68 -0.77 5.02 5.02
CA GLY A 68 -1.22 6.23 4.32
C GLY A 68 -2.59 6.06 3.64
N ILE A 69 -2.84 4.88 3.07
CA ILE A 69 -4.12 4.57 2.43
C ILE A 69 -5.24 4.42 3.46
N GLU A 70 -4.99 3.75 4.58
CA GLU A 70 -5.93 3.67 5.70
C GLU A 70 -6.28 5.05 6.27
N ALA A 71 -5.28 5.92 6.42
CA ALA A 71 -5.51 7.30 6.88
C ALA A 71 -6.38 8.10 5.88
N LEU A 72 -6.16 7.93 4.58
CA LEU A 72 -6.99 8.53 3.53
C LEU A 72 -8.43 8.01 3.59
N LEU A 73 -8.62 6.69 3.72
CA LEU A 73 -9.95 6.10 3.85
C LEU A 73 -10.71 6.70 5.05
N GLN A 74 -10.05 6.80 6.20
CA GLN A 74 -10.62 7.37 7.42
C GLN A 74 -10.97 8.86 7.27
N ALA A 75 -10.17 9.63 6.54
CA ALA A 75 -10.47 11.02 6.24
C ALA A 75 -11.76 11.20 5.42
N HIS A 76 -12.13 10.19 4.61
CA HIS A 76 -13.38 10.14 3.85
C HIS A 76 -14.53 9.40 4.55
N GLY A 77 -14.36 9.06 5.83
CA GLY A 77 -15.37 8.36 6.63
C GLY A 77 -15.54 6.89 6.30
N ALA A 78 -14.59 6.28 5.60
CA ALA A 78 -14.50 4.83 5.38
C ALA A 78 -13.39 4.23 6.25
N ASP A 79 -13.44 2.92 6.48
CA ASP A 79 -12.38 2.21 7.20
C ASP A 79 -12.23 0.80 6.63
N THR A 80 -11.12 0.13 6.94
CA THR A 80 -10.99 -1.28 6.62
C THR A 80 -11.85 -2.12 7.56
N SER A 81 -12.37 -3.24 7.05
CA SER A 81 -13.24 -4.11 7.84
C SER A 81 -12.52 -4.66 9.07
N GLN A 82 -13.18 -4.63 10.23
CA GLN A 82 -12.52 -4.91 11.51
C GLN A 82 -12.32 -6.41 11.84
N GLY A 83 -12.50 -7.28 10.84
CA GLY A 83 -12.36 -8.73 11.00
C GLY A 83 -10.94 -9.18 11.31
N LEU A 84 -10.78 -10.25 12.09
CA LEU A 84 -9.48 -10.80 12.45
C LEU A 84 -8.65 -11.19 11.22
N TRP A 85 -9.30 -11.76 10.20
CA TRP A 85 -8.64 -12.09 8.94
C TRP A 85 -8.13 -10.85 8.21
N THR A 86 -8.90 -9.76 8.22
CA THR A 86 -8.50 -8.48 7.63
C THR A 86 -7.25 -7.95 8.33
N LYS A 87 -7.23 -7.95 9.67
CA LYS A 87 -6.06 -7.51 10.45
C LYS A 87 -4.80 -8.34 10.19
N ILE A 88 -4.94 -9.66 10.07
CA ILE A 88 -3.82 -10.55 9.72
C ILE A 88 -3.29 -10.22 8.31
N LYS A 89 -4.20 -10.06 7.36
CA LYS A 89 -3.88 -9.77 5.96
C LYS A 89 -3.21 -8.40 5.80
N GLU A 90 -3.73 -7.37 6.46
CA GLU A 90 -3.12 -6.03 6.53
C GLU A 90 -1.72 -6.09 7.13
N GLY A 91 -1.53 -6.81 8.24
CA GLY A 91 -0.21 -6.98 8.85
C GLY A 91 0.80 -7.62 7.90
N TYR A 92 0.38 -8.64 7.14
CA TYR A 92 1.23 -9.25 6.11
C TYR A 92 1.58 -8.28 4.99
N TYR A 93 0.60 -7.51 4.51
CA TYR A 93 0.84 -6.51 3.48
C TYR A 93 1.79 -5.41 3.92
N LYS A 94 1.58 -4.81 5.10
CA LYS A 94 2.48 -3.82 5.68
C LYS A 94 3.90 -4.35 5.83
N PHE A 95 4.03 -5.61 6.24
CA PHE A 95 5.34 -6.28 6.30
C PHE A 95 6.00 -6.37 4.93
N VAL A 96 5.29 -6.86 3.90
CA VAL A 96 5.85 -6.97 2.54
C VAL A 96 6.24 -5.61 1.98
N ASP A 97 5.37 -4.61 2.12
CA ASP A 97 5.62 -3.25 1.63
C ASP A 97 6.89 -2.67 2.25
N GLN A 98 7.06 -2.82 3.58
CA GLN A 98 8.26 -2.38 4.27
C GLN A 98 9.52 -3.12 3.78
N ASN A 99 9.43 -4.43 3.51
CA ASN A 99 10.58 -5.17 2.97
C ASN A 99 10.98 -4.68 1.57
N ILE A 100 10.01 -4.33 0.71
CA ILE A 100 10.29 -3.78 -0.63
C ILE A 100 11.01 -2.44 -0.47
N LYS A 101 10.49 -1.57 0.40
CA LYS A 101 11.09 -0.26 0.68
C LYS A 101 12.51 -0.38 1.24
N ASP A 102 12.71 -1.27 2.22
CA ASP A 102 14.03 -1.51 2.82
C ASP A 102 15.03 -2.06 1.80
N ASN A 103 14.58 -2.89 0.85
CA ASN A 103 15.40 -3.45 -0.21
C ASN A 103 15.76 -2.40 -1.29
N ASP A 104 14.84 -1.53 -1.69
CA ASP A 104 15.11 -0.45 -2.65
C ASP A 104 16.10 0.58 -2.06
N GLU A 105 16.03 0.83 -0.75
CA GLU A 105 16.96 1.69 -0.03
C GLU A 105 18.33 1.03 0.28
N HIS A 106 18.49 -0.27 0.05
CA HIS A 106 19.70 -0.99 0.43
C HIS A 106 20.82 -0.81 -0.60
N ASP A 107 21.93 -0.19 -0.18
CA ASP A 107 23.16 -0.13 -0.98
C ASP A 107 24.04 -1.38 -0.75
N PRO A 108 24.27 -2.22 -1.79
CA PRO A 108 25.05 -3.45 -1.67
C PRO A 108 26.56 -3.23 -1.50
N HIS A 109 27.07 -1.99 -1.57
CA HIS A 109 28.52 -1.73 -1.61
C HIS A 109 29.32 -2.05 -0.34
N CYS A 110 28.69 -2.50 0.74
CA CYS A 110 29.40 -3.02 1.91
C CYS A 110 28.95 -4.45 2.24
N CYS A 111 29.74 -5.44 1.83
CA CYS A 111 29.54 -6.86 2.13
C CYS A 111 29.56 -7.23 3.63
N ASN A 112 29.72 -6.25 4.52
CA ASN A 112 29.72 -6.40 5.99
C ASN A 112 28.66 -5.51 6.69
N ALA A 113 27.84 -4.75 5.96
CA ALA A 113 26.80 -3.94 6.57
C ALA A 113 25.64 -4.84 7.01
N MET A 114 25.30 -4.82 8.29
CA MET A 114 24.08 -5.48 8.77
C MET A 114 22.86 -4.80 8.13
N PRO A 115 21.78 -5.56 7.80
CA PRO A 115 20.52 -4.97 7.37
C PRO A 115 20.06 -3.88 8.35
N LYS A 116 19.38 -2.84 7.85
CA LYS A 116 18.76 -1.82 8.71
C LYS A 116 17.89 -2.55 9.73
N ALA A 117 18.21 -2.37 11.00
CA ALA A 117 17.63 -3.19 12.05
C ALA A 117 16.14 -2.85 12.23
N LEU A 118 15.31 -3.89 12.37
CA LEU A 118 13.85 -3.77 12.54
C LEU A 118 13.46 -2.75 13.63
N PRO A 119 12.34 -2.01 13.49
CA PRO A 119 11.86 -1.12 14.54
C PRO A 119 11.65 -1.92 15.85
N GLY A 120 12.40 -1.57 16.89
CA GLY A 120 12.41 -2.29 18.19
C GLY A 120 13.74 -2.94 18.58
N SER A 121 14.72 -2.95 17.68
CA SER A 121 16.06 -3.51 17.91
C SER A 121 17.05 -2.57 18.60
N ARG A 122 16.61 -1.40 19.10
CA ARG A 122 17.44 -0.57 19.99
C ARG A 122 17.73 -1.34 21.27
N LYS A 123 18.92 -1.92 21.36
CA LYS A 123 19.47 -2.45 22.60
C LYS A 123 19.51 -1.30 23.63
N LYS A 124 18.96 -1.59 24.79
CA LYS A 124 18.98 -0.76 25.99
C LYS A 124 20.41 -0.58 26.50
#